data_AF-A0AAW4Y1D3-F1
#
_entry.id   AF-A0AAW4Y1D3-F1
#
_cell.length_a   1.000
_cell.length_b   1.000
_cell.length_c   1.000
_cell.angle_alpha   90.00
_cell.angle_beta   90.00
_cell.angle_gamma   90.00
#
_symmetry.space_group_name_H-M   'P 1'
#
loop_
_entity.id
_entity.type
_entity.pdbx_description
1 polymer ?
#
loop_
_entity_poly.entity_id
_entity_poly.type
_entity_poly.pdbx_seq_one_letter_code
_entity_poly.pdbx_strand_id
1 'polypeptide(L)'
;MICKTTVHEAALSGLPNTPAANGFGCGEAESSSSQVSRYVAKVETTAEGKIRIFARNILASEVDGHYLQLEPYSDAEGLIPMTNTDYTLGSQIAIRSWHCKTDMNFKFVPAACRKKP
;
A
#
# COMPACT_ATOMS: atom_id res chain seq x y z
N MET A 1 8.69 -4.73 0.93
CA MET A 1 8.45 -6.09 0.40
C MET A 1 7.44 -6.84 1.26
N ILE A 2 7.59 -6.83 2.60
CA ILE A 2 6.69 -7.52 3.55
C ILE A 2 5.19 -7.19 3.32
N CYS A 3 4.78 -5.91 3.35
CA CYS A 3 3.35 -5.56 3.20
C CYS A 3 2.69 -6.03 1.90
N LYS A 4 3.39 -6.01 0.77
CA LYS A 4 2.79 -6.46 -0.50
C LYS A 4 2.46 -7.95 -0.46
N THR A 5 3.36 -8.76 0.09
CA THR A 5 3.15 -10.20 0.27
C THR A 5 2.06 -10.45 1.31
N THR A 6 2.10 -9.79 2.48
CA THR A 6 1.10 -10.01 3.54
C THR A 6 -0.31 -9.66 3.09
N VAL A 7 -0.50 -8.54 2.38
CA VAL A 7 -1.81 -8.18 1.80
C VAL A 7 -2.24 -9.20 0.75
N HIS A 8 -1.31 -9.75 -0.04
CA HIS A 8 -1.63 -10.79 -1.02
C HIS A 8 -2.06 -12.10 -0.35
N GLU A 9 -1.36 -12.54 0.69
CA GLU A 9 -1.71 -13.74 1.44
C GLU A 9 -3.07 -13.59 2.13
N ALA A 10 -3.38 -12.40 2.68
CA ALA A 10 -4.70 -12.10 3.24
C ALA A 10 -5.82 -12.26 2.20
N ALA A 11 -5.59 -11.85 0.96
CA ALA A 11 -6.55 -12.01 -0.14
C ALA A 11 -6.72 -13.47 -0.60
N LEU A 12 -5.68 -14.29 -0.46
CA LEU A 12 -5.72 -15.72 -0.83
C LEU A 12 -6.37 -16.57 0.27
N SER A 13 -5.97 -16.35 1.51
CA SER A 13 -6.38 -17.16 2.66
C SER A 13 -7.67 -16.70 3.31
N GLY A 14 -7.97 -15.40 3.24
CA GLY A 14 -9.05 -14.76 3.99
C GLY A 14 -8.68 -14.52 5.46
N LEU A 15 -8.93 -13.32 5.94
CA LEU A 15 -8.82 -12.91 7.33
C LEU A 15 -10.11 -13.26 8.10
N PRO A 16 -10.03 -13.58 9.40
CA PRO A 16 -11.21 -13.92 10.20
C PRO A 16 -12.19 -12.74 10.36
N ASN A 17 -11.70 -11.51 10.24
CA ASN A 17 -12.50 -10.28 10.29
C ASN A 17 -12.08 -9.36 9.16
N THR A 18 -13.01 -8.51 8.70
CA THR A 18 -12.70 -7.44 7.75
C THR A 18 -11.59 -6.54 8.29
N PRO A 19 -10.49 -6.34 7.53
CA PRO A 19 -9.36 -5.54 8.00
C PRO A 19 -9.74 -4.06 8.16
N ALA A 20 -9.20 -3.45 9.21
CA ALA A 20 -9.15 -2.00 9.35
C ALA A 20 -7.83 -1.45 8.75
N ALA A 21 -7.68 -0.12 8.75
CA ALA A 21 -6.39 0.49 8.44
C ALA A 21 -5.29 -0.07 9.37
N ASN A 22 -4.12 -0.32 8.82
CA ASN A 22 -2.99 -0.93 9.51
C ASN A 22 -3.28 -2.31 10.15
N GLY A 23 -4.30 -3.02 9.63
CA GLY A 23 -4.79 -4.30 10.16
C GLY A 23 -4.18 -5.54 9.50
N PHE A 24 -3.21 -5.39 8.60
CA PHE A 24 -2.63 -6.53 7.87
C PHE A 24 -1.43 -7.13 8.60
N GLY A 25 -0.88 -6.46 9.62
CA GLY A 25 0.19 -7.03 10.46
C GLY A 25 1.52 -7.11 9.74
N CYS A 26 1.79 -6.17 8.82
CA CYS A 26 2.95 -6.24 7.93
C CYS A 26 4.11 -5.33 8.35
N GLY A 27 4.10 -4.88 9.61
CA GLY A 27 5.04 -3.89 10.12
C GLY A 27 4.62 -2.47 9.79
N GLU A 28 3.30 -2.20 9.79
CA GLU A 28 2.78 -0.84 9.73
C GLU A 28 3.39 -0.01 10.87
N ALA A 29 4.21 0.97 10.51
CA ALA A 29 4.99 1.76 11.46
C ALA A 29 4.25 3.09 11.67
N GLU A 30 3.21 3.07 12.51
CA GLU A 30 2.35 4.23 12.72
C GLU A 30 3.06 5.41 13.42
N SER A 31 4.20 5.18 14.08
CA SER A 31 4.89 6.23 14.84
C SER A 31 6.03 6.88 14.06
N SER A 32 6.02 8.21 14.04
CA SER A 32 7.12 9.06 13.55
C SER A 32 8.46 8.84 14.28
N SER A 33 8.44 8.15 15.43
CA SER A 33 9.62 7.78 16.22
C SER A 33 10.27 6.47 15.79
N SER A 34 9.55 5.56 15.10
CA SER A 34 10.09 4.33 14.54
C SER A 34 10.35 4.49 13.05
N GLN A 35 11.40 5.24 12.77
CA GLN A 35 11.92 5.46 11.44
C GLN A 35 12.15 4.14 10.70
N VAL A 36 11.36 3.83 9.66
CA VAL A 36 11.45 2.56 8.91
C VAL A 36 12.84 2.40 8.26
N SER A 37 13.34 3.45 7.60
CA SER A 37 14.69 3.50 7.04
C SER A 37 15.10 4.94 6.77
N ARG A 38 16.37 5.23 6.45
CA ARG A 38 16.87 6.59 6.16
C ARG A 38 15.93 7.44 5.29
N TYR A 39 15.32 6.86 4.25
CA TYR A 39 14.48 7.56 3.27
C TYR A 39 12.98 7.21 3.34
N VAL A 40 12.59 6.32 4.27
CA VAL A 40 11.18 5.96 4.48
C VAL A 40 10.78 6.38 5.89
N ALA A 41 9.86 7.32 5.97
CA ALA A 41 9.31 7.79 7.24
C ALA A 41 8.47 6.71 7.90
N LYS A 42 7.45 6.23 7.17
CA LYS A 42 6.51 5.20 7.62
C LYS A 42 5.95 4.42 6.45
N VAL A 43 5.37 3.27 6.78
CA VAL A 43 4.56 2.45 5.88
C VAL A 43 3.20 2.25 6.54
N GLU A 44 2.13 2.51 5.80
CA GLU A 44 0.75 2.35 6.25
C GLU A 44 -0.03 1.49 5.27
N THR A 45 -1.04 0.77 5.77
CA THR A 45 -2.05 0.10 4.94
C THR A 45 -3.42 0.70 5.17
N THR A 46 -4.23 0.82 4.12
CA THR A 46 -5.67 1.13 4.26
C THR A 46 -6.46 -0.16 4.45
N ALA A 47 -7.73 -0.05 4.86
CA ALA A 47 -8.63 -1.20 5.00
C ALA A 47 -8.80 -1.97 3.68
N GLU A 48 -8.69 -1.29 2.55
CA GLU A 48 -8.75 -1.86 1.19
C GLU A 48 -7.40 -2.47 0.73
N GLY A 49 -6.41 -2.59 1.63
CA GLY A 49 -5.10 -3.18 1.31
C GLY A 49 -4.18 -2.28 0.49
N LYS A 50 -4.47 -0.98 0.36
CA LYS A 50 -3.55 -0.03 -0.28
C LYS A 50 -2.36 0.21 0.63
N ILE A 51 -1.14 0.11 0.10
CA ILE A 51 0.09 0.28 0.88
C ILE A 51 0.70 1.65 0.53
N ARG A 52 0.82 2.53 1.52
CA ARG A 52 1.47 3.85 1.36
C ARG A 52 2.85 3.85 1.99
N ILE A 53 3.85 4.28 1.22
CA ILE A 53 5.24 4.42 1.65
C ILE A 53 5.60 5.89 1.63
N PHE A 54 5.79 6.49 2.80
CA PHE A 54 6.05 7.91 2.94
C PHE A 54 7.55 8.20 2.88
N ALA A 55 7.94 9.13 2.00
CA ALA A 55 9.32 9.52 1.80
C ALA A 55 9.78 10.57 2.83
N ARG A 56 11.10 10.61 3.06
CA ARG A 56 11.77 11.63 3.88
C ARG A 56 13.23 11.77 3.48
N ASN A 57 13.88 12.85 3.89
CA ASN A 57 15.31 13.09 3.73
C ASN A 57 15.79 12.97 2.27
N ILE A 58 14.93 13.32 1.30
CA ILE A 58 15.27 13.36 -0.12
C ILE A 58 15.24 14.81 -0.60
N LEU A 59 14.08 15.47 -0.47
CA LEU A 59 13.92 16.89 -0.78
C LEU A 59 12.68 17.42 -0.06
N ALA A 60 12.92 18.26 0.95
CA ALA A 60 11.90 18.77 1.85
C ALA A 60 10.71 19.46 1.14
N SER A 61 10.97 20.14 0.01
CA SER A 61 9.97 20.93 -0.70
C SER A 61 9.11 20.15 -1.69
N GLU A 62 9.49 18.93 -2.08
CA GLU A 62 8.79 18.22 -3.16
C GLU A 62 8.62 16.71 -2.96
N VAL A 63 9.35 16.10 -2.01
CA VAL A 63 9.38 14.63 -1.83
C VAL A 63 9.06 14.24 -0.39
N ASP A 64 9.61 14.95 0.59
CA ASP A 64 9.43 14.56 1.98
C ASP A 64 7.98 14.76 2.42
N GLY A 65 7.42 13.78 3.15
CA GLY A 65 6.01 13.79 3.56
C GLY A 65 5.02 13.29 2.51
N HIS A 66 5.46 13.18 1.24
CA HIS A 66 4.68 12.56 0.17
C HIS A 66 4.90 11.04 0.10
N TYR A 67 4.09 10.33 -0.68
CA TYR A 67 4.09 8.87 -0.70
C TYR A 67 4.01 8.22 -2.09
N LEU A 68 4.52 7.00 -2.15
CA LEU A 68 4.16 6.02 -3.18
C LEU A 68 3.03 5.16 -2.62
N GLN A 69 2.06 4.82 -3.46
CA GLN A 69 0.95 3.93 -3.11
C GLN A 69 0.95 2.71 -4.01
N LEU A 70 0.96 1.51 -3.42
CA LEU A 70 0.66 0.28 -4.13
C LEU A 70 -0.81 -0.06 -3.89
N GLU A 71 -1.57 -0.12 -4.97
CA GLU A 71 -3.02 -0.38 -4.94
C GLU A 71 -3.30 -1.74 -5.59
N PRO A 72 -3.96 -2.66 -4.87
CA PRO A 72 -4.31 -3.97 -5.39
C PRO A 72 -5.65 -3.95 -6.14
N TYR A 73 -5.75 -4.82 -7.15
CA TYR A 73 -6.94 -4.98 -7.99
C TYR A 73 -7.29 -6.46 -8.14
N SER A 74 -8.59 -6.76 -8.22
CA SER A 74 -9.12 -8.12 -8.36
C SER A 74 -9.12 -8.64 -9.80
N ASP A 75 -8.84 -7.77 -10.78
CA ASP A 75 -8.70 -8.08 -12.20
C ASP A 75 -7.27 -7.81 -12.71
N ALA A 76 -6.93 -8.42 -13.85
CA ALA A 76 -5.60 -8.32 -14.43
C ALA A 76 -5.35 -6.96 -15.11
N GLU A 77 -6.42 -6.32 -15.56
CA GLU A 77 -6.44 -5.04 -16.26
C GLU A 77 -6.25 -3.84 -15.30
N GLY A 78 -6.46 -4.07 -13.99
CA GLY A 78 -6.35 -3.09 -12.93
C GLY A 78 -7.47 -2.04 -12.97
N LEU A 79 -8.70 -2.50 -13.17
CA LEU A 79 -9.91 -1.68 -13.27
C LEU A 79 -10.78 -1.73 -12.01
N ILE A 80 -10.81 -2.86 -11.31
CA ILE A 80 -11.62 -3.15 -10.13
C ILE A 80 -10.70 -3.17 -8.90
N PRO A 81 -10.58 -2.05 -8.17
CA PRO A 81 -9.78 -2.01 -6.95
C PRO A 81 -10.35 -2.96 -5.90
N MET A 82 -9.48 -3.54 -5.09
CA MET A 82 -9.91 -4.35 -3.95
C MET A 82 -10.71 -3.50 -2.95
N THR A 83 -11.62 -4.15 -2.24
CA THR A 83 -12.35 -3.62 -1.10
C THR A 83 -11.94 -4.35 0.18
N ASN A 84 -12.29 -3.83 1.35
CA ASN A 84 -11.95 -4.48 2.61
C ASN A 84 -12.61 -5.88 2.75
N THR A 85 -13.83 -6.07 2.24
CA THR A 85 -14.54 -7.35 2.29
C THR A 85 -13.89 -8.44 1.43
N ASP A 86 -13.10 -8.05 0.43
CA ASP A 86 -12.38 -8.99 -0.44
C ASP A 86 -11.18 -9.64 0.27
N TYR A 87 -10.93 -9.28 1.52
CA TYR A 87 -9.96 -9.91 2.40
C TYR A 87 -10.60 -10.76 3.50
N THR A 88 -11.93 -10.81 3.61
CA THR A 88 -12.62 -11.53 4.69
C THR A 88 -12.87 -12.98 4.28
N LEU A 89 -12.65 -13.91 5.22
CA LEU A 89 -12.90 -15.34 5.01
C LEU A 89 -14.34 -15.59 4.56
N GLY A 90 -14.50 -16.30 3.44
CA GLY A 90 -15.79 -16.61 2.81
C GLY A 90 -16.17 -15.65 1.68
N SER A 91 -15.56 -14.46 1.61
CA SER A 91 -15.73 -13.49 0.53
C SER A 91 -14.41 -13.07 -0.11
N GLN A 92 -13.30 -13.73 0.22
CA GLN A 92 -11.99 -13.29 -0.21
C GLN A 92 -11.80 -13.46 -1.73
N ILE A 93 -11.17 -12.46 -2.36
CA ILE A 93 -10.90 -12.45 -3.80
C ILE A 93 -9.39 -12.32 -4.00
N ALA A 94 -8.82 -13.14 -4.87
CA ALA A 94 -7.39 -13.06 -5.18
C ALA A 94 -7.04 -11.74 -5.86
N ILE A 95 -5.97 -11.09 -5.39
CA ILE A 95 -5.39 -9.93 -6.09
C ILE A 95 -4.75 -10.42 -7.39
N ARG A 96 -5.14 -9.82 -8.52
CA ARG A 96 -4.66 -10.18 -9.86
C ARG A 96 -3.65 -9.19 -10.40
N SER A 97 -3.71 -7.93 -9.98
CA SER A 97 -2.74 -6.92 -10.39
C SER A 97 -2.48 -5.89 -9.28
N TRP A 98 -1.37 -5.17 -9.44
CA TRP A 98 -0.97 -4.08 -8.55
C TRP A 98 -0.58 -2.87 -9.38
N HIS A 99 -1.17 -1.72 -9.08
CA HIS A 99 -0.74 -0.45 -9.65
C HIS A 99 0.00 0.38 -8.62
N CYS A 100 1.07 1.03 -9.07
CA CYS A 100 1.74 2.04 -8.27
C CYS A 100 1.23 3.44 -8.66
N LYS A 101 0.92 4.24 -7.66
CA LYS A 101 0.48 5.63 -7.78
C LYS A 101 1.27 6.52 -6.84
N THR A 102 1.18 7.83 -6.99
CA THR A 102 1.90 8.77 -6.11
C THR A 102 1.31 10.18 -6.14
N ASP A 103 1.37 10.86 -4.99
CA ASP A 103 1.08 12.28 -4.87
C ASP A 103 2.30 13.16 -5.18
N MET A 104 3.52 12.59 -5.22
CA MET A 104 4.77 13.28 -5.57
C MET A 104 4.78 13.81 -7.01
N ASN A 105 5.73 14.71 -7.26
CA ASN A 105 6.12 15.08 -8.62
C ASN A 105 6.74 13.88 -9.36
N PHE A 106 6.27 13.60 -10.57
CA PHE A 106 6.71 12.45 -11.37
C PHE A 106 8.20 12.43 -11.72
N LYS A 107 8.89 13.59 -11.62
CA LYS A 107 10.35 13.66 -11.79
C LYS A 107 11.11 12.87 -10.73
N PHE A 108 10.51 12.62 -9.55
CA PHE A 108 11.15 11.92 -8.43
C PHE A 108 10.72 10.46 -8.27
N VAL A 109 9.80 9.98 -9.09
CA VAL A 109 9.22 8.65 -8.90
C VAL A 109 9.62 7.68 -10.02
N PRO A 110 9.77 6.38 -9.69
CA PRO A 110 9.98 5.35 -10.68
C PRO A 110 8.88 5.36 -11.75
N ALA A 111 9.22 5.00 -12.99
CA ALA A 111 8.28 5.03 -14.11
C ALA A 111 6.96 4.28 -13.82
N ALA A 112 7.04 3.14 -13.14
CA ALA A 112 5.89 2.32 -12.75
C ALA A 112 4.88 3.04 -11.82
N CYS A 113 5.32 4.11 -11.13
CA CYS A 113 4.53 4.87 -10.16
C CYS A 113 4.06 6.23 -10.67
N ARG A 114 4.34 6.60 -11.93
CA ARG A 114 3.98 7.91 -12.51
C ARG A 114 2.48 8.04 -12.85
N LYS A 115 1.61 7.33 -12.13
CA LYS A 115 0.16 7.49 -12.18
C LYS A 115 -0.27 8.32 -10.96
N LYS A 116 -1.20 9.27 -11.16
CA LYS A 116 -1.79 10.00 -10.03
C LYS A 116 -2.76 9.07 -9.26
N PRO A 117 -2.89 9.25 -7.92
CA PRO A 117 -3.78 8.49 -7.03
C PRO A 117 -5.22 8.43 -7.54
#